data_AF-A0A3M2QLF8-F1
#
_entry.id   AF-A0A3M2QLF8-F1
#
_cell.length_a   1.000
_cell.length_b   1.000
_cell.length_c   1.000
_cell.angle_alpha   90.00
_cell.angle_beta   90.00
_cell.angle_gamma   90.00
#
_symmetry.space_group_name_H-M   'P 1'
#
loop_
_entity.id
_entity.type
_entity.pdbx_description
1 polymer ?
#
loop_
_entity_poly.entity_id
_entity_poly.type
_entity_poly.pdbx_seq_one_letter_code
_entity_poly.pdbx_strand_id
1 'polypeptide(L)'
;LSLRDIQHLSQKFWNFHFDLIAARDMTAFIIATIHVNLCIGTLSPFIRNRPDLADLLEKLLNFDLCGQFMLTEVGHGLDARNLETRATLRADGSFDLHTPNAGAAKAMPPTTPYCGMPRVAIVFARLMVSGNCHGVKPFLVPLSDSETMRPGITARILPTRPGTKPLDHSITPFDHVRLPPNALLGSISKPKDERADFLRQIWRVSIGTLSLSIMGVSAIKVGTHVAGTYNQRRAVTASDGHTRLPIMSFSTQQRPIIDGWVQGKILELYARWTIKEFTSVTNSPPVRHALATIFKSTVVRGSRVLNKLTER
;
A
#
# COMPACT_ATOMS: atom_id res chain seq x y z
N LEU A 1 12.34 10.22 5.31
CA LEU A 1 12.59 10.17 3.85
C LEU A 1 12.39 11.57 3.29
N SER A 2 13.19 12.02 2.31
CA SER A 2 12.92 13.31 1.65
C SER A 2 11.90 13.16 0.51
N LEU A 3 11.30 14.27 0.06
CA LEU A 3 10.41 14.26 -1.11
C LEU A 3 11.12 13.71 -2.37
N ARG A 4 12.40 14.06 -2.54
CA ARG A 4 13.25 13.58 -3.64
C ARG A 4 13.44 12.06 -3.57
N ASP A 5 13.65 11.50 -2.38
CA ASP A 5 13.79 10.06 -2.19
C ASP A 5 12.55 9.31 -2.67
N ILE A 6 11.36 9.83 -2.33
CA ILE A 6 10.06 9.23 -2.67
C ILE A 6 9.75 9.38 -4.17
N GLN A 7 10.03 10.55 -4.73
CA GLN A 7 9.77 10.85 -6.15
C GLN A 7 10.62 9.99 -7.08
N HIS A 8 11.90 9.82 -6.74
CA HIS A 8 12.87 9.12 -7.58
C HIS A 8 13.14 7.67 -7.17
N LEU A 9 12.37 7.15 -6.21
CA LEU A 9 12.53 5.77 -5.71
C LEU A 9 13.99 5.49 -5.31
N SER A 10 14.58 6.40 -4.54
CA SER A 10 16.00 6.32 -4.18
C SER A 10 16.31 5.06 -3.37
N GLN A 11 17.59 4.77 -3.18
CA GLN A 11 17.98 3.66 -2.31
C GLN A 11 17.42 3.81 -0.88
N LYS A 12 17.24 5.04 -0.37
CA LYS A 12 16.62 5.27 0.94
C LYS A 12 15.15 4.85 0.95
N PHE A 13 14.40 5.15 -0.12
CA PHE A 13 13.01 4.70 -0.26
C PHE A 13 12.90 3.17 -0.24
N TRP A 14 13.81 2.47 -0.93
CA TRP A 14 13.81 1.00 -0.92
C TRP A 14 14.31 0.43 0.39
N ASN A 15 15.34 1.01 1.00
CA ASN A 15 15.84 0.57 2.32
C ASN A 15 14.75 0.64 3.39
N PHE A 16 13.91 1.68 3.37
CA PHE A 16 12.72 1.75 4.22
C PHE A 16 11.79 0.54 4.05
N HIS A 17 11.56 0.08 2.82
CA HIS A 17 10.72 -1.10 2.57
C HIS A 17 11.41 -2.44 2.84
N PHE A 18 12.74 -2.48 2.87
CA PHE A 18 13.53 -3.66 3.27
C PHE A 18 13.72 -3.78 4.79
N ASP A 19 13.28 -2.79 5.56
CA ASP A 19 13.41 -2.83 7.01
C ASP A 19 12.67 -4.04 7.60
N LEU A 20 13.32 -4.73 8.54
CA LEU A 20 12.76 -5.91 9.19
C LEU A 20 11.67 -5.56 10.21
N ILE A 21 11.49 -4.27 10.56
CA ILE A 21 10.41 -3.79 11.42
C ILE A 21 9.03 -4.20 10.90
N ALA A 22 8.88 -4.37 9.58
CA ALA A 22 7.65 -4.83 8.94
C ALA A 22 7.21 -6.22 9.44
N ALA A 23 8.14 -7.08 9.87
CA ALA A 23 7.82 -8.38 10.47
C ALA A 23 7.33 -8.27 11.92
N ARG A 24 7.65 -7.17 12.61
CA ARG A 24 7.19 -6.89 13.98
C ARG A 24 5.83 -6.19 14.00
N ASP A 25 5.65 -5.21 13.12
CA ASP A 25 4.38 -4.50 12.97
C ASP A 25 4.03 -4.27 11.49
N MET A 26 3.34 -5.27 10.94
CA MET A 26 2.84 -5.25 9.57
C MET A 26 1.82 -4.13 9.34
N THR A 27 1.02 -3.79 10.35
CA THR A 27 -0.03 -2.77 10.23
C THR A 27 0.59 -1.38 10.08
N ALA A 28 1.55 -1.04 10.95
CA ALA A 28 2.30 0.21 10.84
C ALA A 28 3.04 0.33 9.49
N PHE A 29 3.64 -0.77 9.03
CA PHE A 29 4.32 -0.81 7.74
C PHE A 29 3.37 -0.57 6.55
N ILE A 30 2.16 -1.16 6.57
CA ILE A 30 1.14 -0.94 5.55
C ILE A 30 0.69 0.52 5.55
N ILE A 31 0.40 1.11 6.71
CA ILE A 31 0.02 2.53 6.84
C ILE A 31 1.14 3.42 6.25
N ALA A 32 2.38 3.20 6.67
CA ALA A 32 3.52 3.98 6.22
C ALA A 32 3.77 3.80 4.71
N THR A 33 3.55 2.60 4.16
CA THR A 33 3.67 2.35 2.71
C THR A 33 2.57 3.05 1.92
N ILE A 34 1.31 3.01 2.36
CA ILE A 34 0.21 3.77 1.74
C ILE A 34 0.55 5.26 1.76
N HIS A 35 0.95 5.76 2.92
CA HIS A 35 1.29 7.15 3.14
C HIS A 35 2.44 7.63 2.23
N VAL A 36 3.60 6.95 2.29
CA VAL A 36 4.83 7.37 1.60
C VAL A 36 4.75 7.08 0.09
N ASN A 37 4.39 5.86 -0.29
CA ASN A 37 4.40 5.47 -1.71
C ASN A 37 3.16 5.96 -2.45
N LEU A 38 1.95 5.68 -1.92
CA LEU A 38 0.73 5.94 -2.66
C LEU A 38 0.30 7.41 -2.55
N CYS A 39 0.29 8.00 -1.35
CA CYS A 39 -0.16 9.38 -1.16
C CYS A 39 0.94 10.39 -1.54
N ILE A 40 2.02 10.49 -0.75
CA ILE A 40 3.11 11.44 -1.02
C ILE A 40 3.68 11.21 -2.43
N GLY A 41 3.92 9.95 -2.79
CA GLY A 41 4.48 9.63 -4.10
C GLY A 41 3.61 10.02 -5.30
N THR A 42 2.28 10.09 -5.14
CA THR A 42 1.38 10.58 -6.19
C THR A 42 1.30 12.10 -6.18
N LEU A 43 1.33 12.74 -5.02
CA LEU A 43 1.30 14.21 -4.89
C LEU A 43 2.61 14.88 -5.32
N SER A 44 3.75 14.26 -5.03
CA SER A 44 5.07 14.88 -5.16
C SER A 44 5.37 15.47 -6.54
N PRO A 45 4.98 14.86 -7.68
CA PRO A 45 5.26 15.45 -9.00
C PRO A 45 4.49 16.74 -9.27
N PHE A 46 3.34 16.96 -8.61
CA PHE A 46 2.49 18.12 -8.84
C PHE A 46 3.06 19.41 -8.24
N ILE A 47 3.94 19.31 -7.23
CA ILE A 47 4.54 20.48 -6.55
C ILE A 47 5.19 21.49 -7.50
N ARG A 48 5.72 21.00 -8.64
CA ARG A 48 6.36 21.84 -9.67
C ARG A 48 5.42 22.91 -10.23
N ASN A 49 4.13 22.60 -10.32
CA ASN A 49 3.10 23.46 -10.92
C ASN A 49 2.01 23.85 -9.90
N ARG A 50 2.13 23.39 -8.66
CA ARG A 50 1.13 23.54 -7.58
C ARG A 50 1.85 23.87 -6.27
N PRO A 51 2.38 25.10 -6.12
CA PRO A 51 3.09 25.51 -4.90
C PRO A 51 2.19 25.50 -3.66
N ASP A 52 0.86 25.55 -3.84
CA ASP A 52 -0.12 25.40 -2.76
C ASP A 52 -0.08 24.03 -2.07
N LEU A 53 0.60 23.03 -2.65
CA LEU A 53 0.81 21.72 -2.03
C LEU A 53 2.02 21.67 -1.08
N ALA A 54 2.84 22.73 -0.98
CA ALA A 54 4.07 22.74 -0.20
C ALA A 54 3.82 22.41 1.28
N ASP A 55 2.96 23.19 1.95
CA ASP A 55 2.62 23.00 3.37
C ASP A 55 2.01 21.62 3.64
N LEU A 56 1.17 21.13 2.71
CA LEU A 56 0.57 19.80 2.84
C LEU A 56 1.64 18.70 2.74
N LEU A 57 2.55 18.80 1.78
CA LEU A 57 3.63 17.83 1.60
C LEU A 57 4.59 17.85 2.79
N GLU A 58 4.88 19.01 3.36
CA GLU A 58 5.68 19.12 4.58
C GLU A 58 5.01 18.41 5.76
N LYS A 59 3.73 18.70 6.03
CA LYS A 59 2.95 18.02 7.06
C LYS A 59 2.86 16.51 6.85
N LEU A 60 2.74 16.05 5.61
CA LEU A 60 2.78 14.62 5.28
C LEU A 60 4.17 14.03 5.57
N LEU A 61 5.26 14.70 5.17
CA LEU A 61 6.62 14.22 5.41
C LEU A 61 6.99 14.15 6.90
N ASN A 62 6.46 15.08 7.71
CA ASN A 62 6.60 15.10 9.17
C ASN A 62 5.61 14.15 9.86
N PHE A 63 4.69 13.54 9.10
CA PHE A 63 3.64 12.66 9.59
C PHE A 63 2.64 13.35 10.54
N ASP A 64 2.47 14.68 10.43
CA ASP A 64 1.43 15.45 11.13
C ASP A 64 0.02 15.14 10.59
N LEU A 65 -0.05 14.57 9.39
CA LEU A 65 -1.25 14.13 8.69
C LEU A 65 -1.03 12.71 8.16
N CYS A 66 -2.06 11.87 8.12
CA CYS A 66 -1.95 10.56 7.48
C CYS A 66 -2.57 10.55 6.08
N GLY A 67 -1.73 10.37 5.06
CA GLY A 67 -2.13 10.25 3.65
C GLY A 67 -2.71 8.88 3.29
N GLN A 68 -3.82 8.86 2.56
CA GLN A 68 -4.53 7.68 2.08
C GLN A 68 -4.65 7.66 0.55
N PHE A 69 -4.92 6.48 0.00
CA PHE A 69 -5.10 6.28 -1.44
C PHE A 69 -6.38 5.46 -1.69
N MET A 70 -7.40 6.10 -2.25
CA MET A 70 -8.76 5.58 -2.35
C MET A 70 -9.14 5.33 -3.80
N LEU A 71 -8.71 4.16 -4.30
CA LEU A 71 -9.03 3.70 -5.65
C LEU A 71 -10.20 2.71 -5.63
N THR A 72 -10.05 1.63 -4.87
CA THR A 72 -10.99 0.51 -4.76
C THR A 72 -12.35 0.95 -4.21
N GLU A 73 -13.40 0.40 -4.80
CA GLU A 73 -14.78 0.49 -4.34
C GLU A 73 -15.28 -0.89 -3.91
N VAL A 74 -16.39 -0.93 -3.17
CA VAL A 74 -17.01 -2.19 -2.75
C VAL A 74 -17.33 -3.08 -3.96
N GLY A 75 -17.84 -2.50 -5.04
CA GLY A 75 -18.17 -3.18 -6.29
C GLY A 75 -16.99 -3.34 -7.26
N HIS A 76 -15.93 -2.55 -7.11
CA HIS A 76 -14.84 -2.48 -8.09
C HIS A 76 -13.45 -2.56 -7.47
N GLY A 77 -12.77 -3.70 -7.70
CA GLY A 77 -11.43 -3.97 -7.21
C GLY A 77 -10.44 -4.19 -8.35
N LEU A 78 -10.45 -5.39 -8.93
CA LEU A 78 -9.61 -5.74 -10.09
C LEU A 78 -9.99 -4.94 -11.36
N ASP A 79 -11.24 -4.48 -11.42
CA ASP A 79 -11.82 -3.71 -12.49
C ASP A 79 -11.99 -2.22 -12.13
N ALA A 80 -11.14 -1.68 -11.25
CA ALA A 80 -11.21 -0.29 -10.77
C ALA A 80 -11.28 0.80 -11.86
N ARG A 81 -10.93 0.49 -13.12
CA ARG A 81 -11.20 1.39 -14.27
C ARG A 81 -12.69 1.72 -14.45
N ASN A 82 -13.55 0.83 -13.95
CA ASN A 82 -15.00 0.91 -14.05
C ASN A 82 -15.65 1.61 -12.86
N LEU A 83 -14.87 2.05 -11.86
CA LEU A 83 -15.35 2.70 -10.64
C LEU A 83 -16.45 3.73 -10.87
N GLU A 84 -17.33 3.91 -9.90
CA GLU A 84 -18.57 4.65 -10.06
C GLU A 84 -18.62 5.96 -9.27
N THR A 85 -17.75 6.17 -8.27
CA THR A 85 -17.65 7.46 -7.56
C THR A 85 -17.48 8.59 -8.57
N ARG A 86 -18.24 9.68 -8.44
CA ARG A 86 -18.25 10.81 -9.39
C ARG A 86 -17.74 12.08 -8.74
N ALA A 87 -17.01 12.87 -9.51
CA ALA A 87 -16.64 14.24 -9.18
C ALA A 87 -17.14 15.16 -10.30
N THR A 88 -18.25 15.85 -10.06
CA THR A 88 -18.93 16.66 -11.08
C THR A 88 -18.46 18.11 -11.01
N LEU A 89 -17.91 18.63 -12.10
CA LEU A 89 -17.52 20.03 -12.21
C LEU A 89 -18.75 20.94 -12.13
N ARG A 90 -18.67 21.96 -11.27
CA ARG A 90 -19.68 22.98 -11.07
C ARG A 90 -19.31 24.28 -11.82
N ALA A 91 -20.28 25.17 -11.96
CA ALA A 91 -20.10 26.43 -12.69
C ALA A 91 -19.04 27.36 -12.09
N ASP A 92 -18.82 27.28 -10.77
CA ASP A 92 -17.81 28.04 -10.03
C ASP A 92 -16.41 27.38 -10.05
N GLY A 93 -16.25 26.30 -10.81
CA GLY A 93 -15.01 25.53 -10.91
C GLY A 93 -14.79 24.54 -9.75
N SER A 94 -15.65 24.52 -8.73
CA SER A 94 -15.61 23.52 -7.67
C SER A 94 -16.11 22.15 -8.17
N PHE A 95 -15.88 21.09 -7.40
CA PHE A 95 -16.36 19.74 -7.73
C PHE A 95 -17.34 19.22 -6.68
N ASP A 96 -18.36 18.51 -7.12
CA ASP A 96 -19.26 17.75 -6.27
C ASP A 96 -18.84 16.26 -6.29
N LEU A 97 -18.24 15.80 -5.19
CA LEU A 97 -17.80 14.41 -5.02
C LEU A 97 -18.91 13.59 -4.36
N HIS A 98 -19.38 12.56 -5.06
CA HIS A 98 -20.52 11.76 -4.62
C HIS A 98 -20.37 10.27 -4.95
N THR A 99 -20.86 9.44 -4.03
CA THR A 99 -21.00 7.99 -4.14
C THR A 99 -22.43 7.66 -4.57
N PRO A 100 -22.68 7.30 -5.84
CA PRO A 100 -24.04 7.18 -6.38
C PRO A 100 -24.84 5.96 -5.88
N ASN A 101 -24.15 4.94 -5.35
CA ASN A 101 -24.76 3.72 -4.83
C ASN A 101 -23.83 3.07 -3.79
N ALA A 102 -24.33 2.09 -3.03
CA ALA A 102 -23.55 1.43 -1.97
C ALA A 102 -22.31 0.67 -2.49
N GLY A 103 -22.36 0.14 -3.71
CA GLY A 103 -21.23 -0.52 -4.38
C GLY A 103 -20.11 0.45 -4.74
N ALA A 104 -20.43 1.72 -5.00
CA ALA A 104 -19.47 2.77 -5.33
C ALA A 104 -18.71 3.33 -4.12
N ALA A 105 -19.07 2.94 -2.89
CA ALA A 105 -18.38 3.41 -1.70
C ALA A 105 -16.92 2.93 -1.71
N LYS A 106 -15.97 3.81 -1.36
CA LYS A 106 -14.56 3.43 -1.32
C LYS A 106 -14.32 2.42 -0.22
N ALA A 107 -13.50 1.43 -0.48
CA ALA A 107 -13.28 0.31 0.43
C ALA A 107 -11.80 0.06 0.64
N MET A 108 -11.45 -0.34 1.88
CA MET A 108 -10.13 -0.75 2.37
C MET A 108 -9.29 0.34 3.05
N PRO A 109 -9.00 1.53 2.50
CA PRO A 109 -8.12 2.47 3.21
C PRO A 109 -8.59 2.77 4.64
N PRO A 110 -7.67 2.87 5.62
CA PRO A 110 -8.00 3.35 6.95
C PRO A 110 -8.36 4.83 6.90
N THR A 111 -9.63 5.16 7.02
CA THR A 111 -10.13 6.54 6.86
C THR A 111 -10.75 7.12 8.12
N THR A 112 -10.85 6.35 9.21
CA THR A 112 -11.54 6.80 10.41
C THR A 112 -10.65 7.69 11.28
N PRO A 113 -11.22 8.57 12.12
CA PRO A 113 -10.44 9.36 13.08
C PRO A 113 -9.94 8.53 14.27
N TYR A 114 -10.16 7.22 14.30
CA TYR A 114 -9.89 6.34 15.45
C TYR A 114 -8.48 6.45 16.03
N CYS A 115 -7.47 6.75 15.19
CA CYS A 115 -6.08 6.88 15.63
C CYS A 115 -5.70 8.30 16.11
N GLY A 116 -6.66 9.23 16.24
CA GLY A 116 -6.39 10.59 16.73
C GLY A 116 -5.57 11.45 15.78
N MET A 117 -5.49 11.09 14.49
CA MET A 117 -4.67 11.80 13.50
C MET A 117 -5.54 12.30 12.34
N PRO A 118 -5.33 13.55 11.88
CA PRO A 118 -6.03 14.04 10.70
C PRO A 118 -5.63 13.23 9.46
N ARG A 119 -6.60 13.04 8.55
CA ARG A 119 -6.42 12.24 7.35
C ARG A 119 -6.74 13.02 6.09
N VAL A 120 -5.92 12.79 5.07
CA VAL A 120 -6.12 13.29 3.71
C VAL A 120 -6.01 12.12 2.75
N ALA A 121 -6.75 12.16 1.65
CA ALA A 121 -6.74 11.09 0.67
C ALA A 121 -6.61 11.61 -0.75
N ILE A 122 -6.03 10.75 -1.59
CA ILE A 122 -6.18 10.81 -3.03
C ILE A 122 -7.36 9.91 -3.39
N VAL A 123 -8.50 10.51 -3.71
CA VAL A 123 -9.72 9.82 -4.09
C VAL A 123 -9.81 9.76 -5.62
N PHE A 124 -9.92 8.56 -6.16
CA PHE A 124 -10.14 8.38 -7.60
C PHE A 124 -11.63 8.35 -7.89
N ALA A 125 -12.08 9.27 -8.75
CA ALA A 125 -13.47 9.41 -9.15
C ALA A 125 -13.57 9.66 -10.66
N ARG A 126 -14.71 9.32 -11.27
CA ARG A 126 -15.03 9.75 -12.63
C ARG A 126 -15.27 11.25 -12.63
N LEU A 127 -14.42 11.97 -13.36
CA LEU A 127 -14.61 13.39 -13.57
C LEU A 127 -15.77 13.59 -14.55
N MET A 128 -16.81 14.31 -14.12
CA MET A 128 -17.95 14.67 -14.96
C MET A 128 -17.88 16.16 -15.32
N VAL A 129 -17.90 16.51 -16.60
CA VAL A 129 -17.87 17.90 -17.09
C VAL A 129 -19.00 18.09 -18.08
N SER A 130 -19.92 19.02 -17.77
CA SER A 130 -21.11 19.26 -18.60
C SER A 130 -21.86 17.97 -18.97
N GLY A 131 -22.03 17.08 -17.99
CA GLY A 131 -22.70 15.77 -18.17
C GLY A 131 -21.83 14.65 -18.78
N ASN A 132 -20.63 14.95 -19.30
CA ASN A 132 -19.77 13.99 -19.96
C ASN A 132 -18.68 13.43 -19.03
N CYS A 133 -18.40 12.12 -19.12
CA CYS A 133 -17.30 11.50 -18.38
C CYS A 133 -15.95 11.79 -19.07
N HIS A 134 -15.02 12.37 -18.31
CA HIS A 134 -13.66 12.73 -18.72
C HIS A 134 -12.60 11.76 -18.19
N GLY A 135 -13.03 10.54 -17.87
CA GLY A 135 -12.21 9.48 -17.30
C GLY A 135 -12.13 9.54 -15.78
N VAL A 136 -11.49 8.51 -15.20
CA VAL A 136 -11.14 8.50 -13.77
C VAL A 136 -10.03 9.53 -13.56
N LYS A 137 -10.11 10.32 -12.48
CA LYS A 137 -9.11 11.32 -12.07
C LYS A 137 -8.86 11.27 -10.56
N PRO A 138 -7.64 11.56 -10.09
CA PRO A 138 -7.34 11.73 -8.68
C PRO A 138 -7.76 13.11 -8.16
N PHE A 139 -8.40 13.12 -7.00
CA PHE A 139 -8.79 14.32 -6.26
C PHE A 139 -8.16 14.28 -4.86
N LEU A 140 -7.60 15.41 -4.45
CA LEU A 140 -7.13 15.61 -3.08
C LEU A 140 -8.32 15.95 -2.17
N VAL A 141 -8.58 15.09 -1.18
CA VAL A 141 -9.76 15.19 -0.31
C VAL A 141 -9.35 15.11 1.15
N PRO A 142 -9.52 16.18 1.95
CA PRO A 142 -9.46 16.08 3.41
C PRO A 142 -10.58 15.16 3.91
N LEU A 143 -10.25 14.12 4.67
CA LEU A 143 -11.22 13.12 5.13
C LEU A 143 -11.74 13.40 6.54
N SER A 144 -10.81 13.68 7.45
CA SER A 144 -11.09 13.89 8.86
C SER A 144 -10.06 14.85 9.46
N ASP A 145 -10.42 15.50 10.56
CA ASP A 145 -9.43 15.96 11.53
C ASP A 145 -9.06 14.81 12.48
N SER A 146 -8.47 15.12 13.63
CA SER A 146 -8.08 14.12 14.63
C SER A 146 -9.28 13.45 15.33
N GLU A 147 -10.49 14.02 15.24
CA GLU A 147 -11.64 13.60 16.03
C GLU A 147 -12.87 13.27 15.19
N THR A 148 -13.09 14.01 14.10
CA THR A 148 -14.33 14.00 13.33
C THR A 148 -14.08 13.91 11.82
N MET A 149 -15.02 13.24 11.14
CA MET A 149 -15.05 13.21 9.68
C MET A 149 -15.48 14.58 9.12
N ARG A 150 -14.99 14.94 7.94
CA ARG A 150 -15.46 16.14 7.23
C ARG A 150 -16.93 15.98 6.81
N PRO A 151 -17.71 17.08 6.72
CA PRO A 151 -19.11 17.04 6.28
C PRO A 151 -19.30 16.29 4.96
N GLY A 152 -20.34 15.45 4.89
CA GLY A 152 -20.64 14.62 3.73
C GLY A 152 -19.75 13.38 3.59
N ILE A 153 -18.78 13.14 4.50
CA ILE A 153 -17.95 11.94 4.51
C ILE A 153 -18.31 11.10 5.73
N THR A 154 -18.62 9.82 5.52
CA THR A 154 -18.78 8.85 6.60
C THR A 154 -17.80 7.70 6.42
N ALA A 155 -17.46 7.01 7.50
CA ALA A 155 -16.57 5.86 7.44
C ALA A 155 -17.07 4.76 8.38
N ARG A 156 -17.25 3.55 7.85
CA ARG A 156 -17.65 2.37 8.61
C ARG A 156 -16.51 1.36 8.65
N ILE A 157 -15.99 1.08 9.82
CA ILE A 157 -14.93 0.08 10.03
C ILE A 157 -15.43 -1.30 9.61
N LEU A 158 -14.61 -2.02 8.86
CA LEU A 158 -14.84 -3.40 8.49
C LEU A 158 -14.49 -4.32 9.67
N PRO A 159 -15.18 -5.47 9.81
CA PRO A 159 -14.86 -6.43 10.85
C PRO A 159 -13.37 -6.82 10.84
N THR A 160 -12.84 -7.07 12.03
CA THR A 160 -11.48 -7.58 12.20
C THR A 160 -11.27 -8.85 11.38
N ARG A 161 -10.15 -8.88 10.65
CA ARG A 161 -9.77 -10.01 9.81
C ARG A 161 -8.64 -10.79 10.47
N PRO A 162 -8.55 -12.12 10.26
CA PRO A 162 -7.42 -12.90 10.74
C PRO A 162 -6.08 -12.40 10.18
N GLY A 163 -5.02 -12.42 11.00
CA GLY A 163 -3.64 -12.30 10.55
C GLY A 163 -2.95 -10.93 10.69
N THR A 164 -3.69 -9.83 10.86
CA THR A 164 -3.09 -8.50 11.12
C THR A 164 -3.69 -7.87 12.37
N LYS A 165 -2.89 -7.08 13.10
CA LYS A 165 -3.46 -6.17 14.12
C LYS A 165 -4.53 -5.30 13.45
N PRO A 166 -5.62 -4.94 14.16
CA PRO A 166 -6.73 -4.21 13.56
C PRO A 166 -6.23 -2.93 12.88
N LEU A 167 -6.24 -2.92 11.55
CA LEU A 167 -6.26 -1.69 10.78
C LEU A 167 -7.72 -1.27 10.69
N ASP A 168 -8.01 0.01 10.84
CA ASP A 168 -9.35 0.58 10.69
C ASP A 168 -9.80 0.63 9.21
N HIS A 169 -9.53 -0.45 8.47
CA HIS A 169 -10.02 -0.66 7.12
C HIS A 169 -11.51 -0.36 7.09
N SER A 170 -11.93 0.56 6.22
CA SER A 170 -13.28 1.08 6.26
C SER A 170 -13.96 1.03 4.89
N ILE A 171 -15.28 1.19 4.92
CA ILE A 171 -16.10 1.61 3.79
C ILE A 171 -16.40 3.10 3.96
N THR A 172 -16.08 3.91 2.96
CA THR A 172 -16.17 5.37 3.00
C THR A 172 -16.98 5.88 1.80
N PRO A 173 -18.29 6.13 1.96
CA PRO A 173 -19.08 6.83 0.95
C PRO A 173 -18.93 8.37 1.09
N PHE A 174 -19.19 9.06 -0.02
CA PHE A 174 -19.24 10.52 -0.10
C PHE A 174 -20.65 10.98 -0.47
N ASP A 175 -21.23 11.86 0.33
CA ASP A 175 -22.54 12.46 0.12
C ASP A 175 -22.37 13.95 -0.23
N HIS A 176 -22.48 14.25 -1.52
CA HIS A 176 -22.35 15.59 -2.11
C HIS A 176 -21.26 16.49 -1.50
N VAL A 177 -20.04 15.96 -1.44
CA VAL A 177 -18.89 16.65 -0.83
C VAL A 177 -18.34 17.69 -1.79
N ARG A 178 -18.44 18.96 -1.40
CA ARG A 178 -17.89 20.07 -2.22
C ARG A 178 -16.38 20.16 -2.08
N LEU A 179 -15.66 19.96 -3.18
CA LEU A 179 -14.21 20.09 -3.28
C LEU A 179 -13.83 21.40 -4.00
N PRO A 180 -12.76 22.09 -3.58
CA PRO A 180 -12.31 23.30 -4.25
C PRO A 180 -11.77 23.03 -5.67
N PRO A 181 -11.67 24.05 -6.54
CA PRO A 181 -11.14 23.89 -7.90
C PRO A 181 -9.75 23.26 -7.97
N ASN A 182 -8.92 23.51 -6.95
CA ASN A 182 -7.56 22.99 -6.87
C ASN A 182 -7.49 21.55 -6.33
N ALA A 183 -8.62 20.90 -5.99
CA ALA A 183 -8.64 19.51 -5.53
C ALA A 183 -8.27 18.51 -6.64
N LEU A 184 -8.58 18.81 -7.90
CA LEU A 184 -8.20 17.95 -9.03
C LEU A 184 -6.68 17.92 -9.20
N LEU A 185 -6.10 16.72 -9.23
CA LEU A 185 -4.68 16.51 -9.48
C LEU A 185 -4.47 16.15 -10.97
N GLY A 186 -4.21 17.18 -11.79
CA GLY A 186 -3.94 17.03 -13.22
C GLY A 186 -4.91 17.82 -14.08
N SER A 187 -5.13 17.35 -15.31
CA SER A 187 -5.93 18.05 -16.31
C SER A 187 -7.41 17.61 -16.28
N ILE A 188 -8.29 18.57 -16.54
CA ILE A 188 -9.72 18.38 -16.76
C ILE A 188 -10.03 17.74 -18.13
N SER A 189 -9.07 17.74 -19.05
CA SER A 189 -9.26 17.26 -20.42
C SER A 189 -9.60 15.78 -20.47
N LYS A 190 -10.55 15.44 -21.35
CA LYS A 190 -10.86 14.05 -21.67
C LYS A 190 -9.64 13.40 -22.34
N PRO A 191 -9.15 12.26 -21.86
CA PRO A 191 -8.00 11.59 -22.45
C PRO A 191 -8.37 10.99 -23.83
N LYS A 192 -7.39 10.93 -24.73
CA LYS A 192 -7.53 10.23 -26.03
C LYS A 192 -7.61 8.71 -25.85
N ASP A 193 -6.81 8.18 -24.92
CA ASP A 193 -6.82 6.78 -24.50
C ASP A 193 -7.10 6.72 -22.99
N GLU A 194 -8.32 6.34 -22.62
CA GLU A 194 -8.76 6.24 -21.23
C GLU A 194 -7.98 5.18 -20.44
N ARG A 195 -7.58 4.07 -21.08
CA ARG A 195 -6.86 2.99 -20.41
C ARG A 195 -5.44 3.43 -20.08
N ALA A 196 -4.75 4.02 -21.04
CA ALA A 196 -3.39 4.54 -20.83
C ALA A 196 -3.40 5.67 -19.78
N ASP A 197 -4.38 6.57 -19.83
CA ASP A 197 -4.51 7.64 -18.83
C ASP A 197 -4.78 7.09 -17.42
N PHE A 198 -5.67 6.11 -17.28
CA PHE A 198 -5.93 5.45 -15.99
C PHE A 198 -4.66 4.82 -15.41
N LEU A 199 -3.95 4.00 -16.21
CA LEU A 199 -2.69 3.35 -15.77
C LEU A 199 -1.62 4.37 -15.39
N ARG A 200 -1.53 5.48 -16.13
CA ARG A 200 -0.63 6.59 -15.83
C ARG A 200 -0.97 7.25 -14.50
N GLN A 201 -2.24 7.38 -14.15
CA GLN A 201 -2.65 7.99 -12.88
C GLN A 201 -2.41 7.07 -11.67
N ILE A 202 -2.60 5.75 -11.82
CA ILE A 202 -2.42 4.79 -10.73
C ILE A 202 -1.01 4.18 -10.69
N TRP A 203 -0.03 4.79 -11.34
CA TRP A 203 1.32 4.26 -11.53
C TRP A 203 2.02 3.80 -10.23
N ARG A 204 1.74 4.48 -9.10
CA ARG A 204 2.25 4.13 -7.76
C ARG A 204 1.79 2.76 -7.25
N VAL A 205 0.71 2.19 -7.80
CA VAL A 205 0.22 0.84 -7.48
C VAL A 205 1.23 -0.23 -7.88
N SER A 206 1.95 -0.06 -9.00
CA SER A 206 2.97 -1.03 -9.42
C SER A 206 4.18 -1.02 -8.47
N ILE A 207 4.55 0.16 -7.97
CA ILE A 207 5.60 0.29 -6.95
C ILE A 207 5.13 -0.34 -5.62
N GLY A 208 3.88 -0.09 -5.24
CA GLY A 208 3.28 -0.69 -4.04
C GLY A 208 3.21 -2.22 -4.09
N THR A 209 2.95 -2.77 -5.29
CA THR A 209 2.99 -4.22 -5.56
C THR A 209 4.36 -4.80 -5.21
N LEU A 210 5.45 -4.14 -5.60
CA LEU A 210 6.80 -4.55 -5.21
C LEU A 210 7.04 -4.32 -3.73
N SER A 211 6.80 -3.11 -3.25
CA SER A 211 7.24 -2.65 -1.94
C SER A 211 6.54 -3.35 -0.78
N LEU A 212 5.22 -3.61 -0.89
CA LEU A 212 4.49 -4.42 0.09
C LEU A 212 4.90 -5.90 0.05
N SER A 213 5.29 -6.42 -1.12
CA SER A 213 5.72 -7.82 -1.24
C SER A 213 7.05 -8.07 -0.52
N ILE A 214 7.93 -7.06 -0.43
CA ILE A 214 9.21 -7.16 0.32
C ILE A 214 8.98 -7.53 1.78
N MET A 215 7.85 -7.13 2.38
CA MET A 215 7.49 -7.54 3.74
C MET A 215 7.43 -9.06 3.93
N GLY A 216 7.03 -9.81 2.90
CA GLY A 216 7.06 -11.27 2.93
C GLY A 216 8.49 -11.82 3.05
N VAL A 217 9.47 -11.15 2.45
CA VAL A 217 10.90 -11.47 2.60
C VAL A 217 11.38 -11.17 4.02
N SER A 218 10.99 -10.02 4.58
CA SER A 218 11.28 -9.67 5.97
C SER A 218 10.71 -10.71 6.95
N ALA A 219 9.46 -11.13 6.74
CA ALA A 219 8.80 -12.15 7.55
C ALA A 219 9.53 -13.50 7.49
N ILE A 220 9.92 -13.98 6.30
CA ILE A 220 10.68 -15.23 6.14
C ILE A 220 12.00 -15.15 6.90
N LYS A 221 12.76 -14.06 6.75
CA LYS A 221 14.05 -13.89 7.43
C LYS A 221 13.92 -13.90 8.95
N VAL A 222 12.97 -13.13 9.49
CA VAL A 222 12.74 -13.05 10.94
C VAL A 222 12.19 -14.36 11.48
N GLY A 223 11.16 -14.93 10.83
CA GLY A 223 10.55 -16.20 11.24
C GLY A 223 11.56 -17.34 11.26
N THR A 224 12.43 -17.42 10.24
CA THR A 224 13.51 -18.42 10.20
C THR A 224 14.50 -18.24 11.35
N HIS A 225 14.89 -16.99 11.63
CA HIS A 225 15.83 -16.71 12.72
C HIS A 225 15.24 -17.08 14.09
N VAL A 226 13.97 -16.75 14.32
CA VAL A 226 13.25 -17.11 15.56
C VAL A 226 13.16 -18.62 15.71
N ALA A 227 12.67 -19.33 14.67
CA ALA A 227 12.54 -20.78 14.70
C ALA A 227 13.89 -21.47 14.91
N GLY A 228 14.94 -21.04 14.20
CA GLY A 228 16.29 -21.59 14.35
C GLY A 228 16.86 -21.37 15.76
N THR A 229 16.70 -20.17 16.31
CA THR A 229 17.16 -19.86 17.67
C THR A 229 16.39 -20.67 18.72
N TYR A 230 15.08 -20.85 18.54
CA TYR A 230 14.26 -21.70 19.41
C TYR A 230 14.72 -23.16 19.34
N ASN A 231 14.93 -23.68 18.14
CA ASN A 231 15.33 -25.07 17.91
C ASN A 231 16.70 -25.41 18.52
N GLN A 232 17.63 -24.46 18.57
CA GLN A 232 18.92 -24.62 19.23
C GLN A 232 18.83 -24.68 20.76
N ARG A 233 17.80 -24.05 21.35
CA ARG A 233 17.64 -23.93 22.82
C ARG A 233 16.68 -24.96 23.39
N ARG A 234 15.63 -25.31 22.64
CA ARG A 234 14.63 -26.28 23.08
C ARG A 234 15.21 -27.68 23.05
N ALA A 235 15.23 -28.35 24.19
CA ALA A 235 15.74 -29.71 24.29
C ALA A 235 14.66 -30.70 24.74
N VAL A 236 14.70 -31.91 24.18
CA VAL A 236 13.93 -33.09 24.60
C VAL A 236 14.85 -34.10 25.28
N THR A 237 14.28 -35.02 26.05
CA THR A 237 15.05 -36.12 26.67
C THR A 237 15.28 -37.20 25.62
N ALA A 238 16.52 -37.69 25.51
CA ALA A 238 16.87 -38.79 24.64
C ALA A 238 16.30 -40.13 25.16
N SER A 239 16.42 -41.19 24.35
CA SER A 239 15.96 -42.53 24.73
C SER A 239 16.66 -43.11 25.96
N ASP A 240 17.82 -42.57 26.32
CA ASP A 240 18.57 -42.94 27.52
C ASP A 240 17.98 -42.36 28.83
N GLY A 241 16.95 -41.50 28.73
CA GLY A 241 16.27 -40.91 29.89
C GLY A 241 17.02 -39.76 30.58
N HIS A 242 18.26 -39.45 30.19
CA HIS A 242 19.13 -38.52 30.92
C HIS A 242 19.70 -37.41 30.03
N THR A 243 19.98 -37.70 28.77
CA THR A 243 20.60 -36.72 27.86
C THR A 243 19.56 -35.74 27.34
N ARG A 244 19.84 -34.43 27.47
CA ARG A 244 19.02 -33.36 26.88
C ARG A 244 19.54 -33.02 25.49
N LEU A 245 18.80 -33.44 24.47
CA LEU A 245 19.14 -33.19 23.06
C LEU A 245 18.37 -31.97 22.55
N PRO A 246 19.05 -30.93 22.04
CA PRO A 246 18.39 -29.86 21.30
C PRO A 246 17.60 -30.42 20.13
N ILE A 247 16.39 -29.91 19.91
CA ILE A 247 15.52 -30.38 18.83
C ILE A 247 16.12 -30.09 17.44
N MET A 248 17.03 -29.12 17.34
CA MET A 248 17.84 -28.87 16.14
C MET A 248 18.66 -30.08 15.67
N SER A 249 18.91 -31.06 16.54
CA SER A 249 19.62 -32.30 16.17
C SER A 249 18.79 -33.20 15.23
N PHE A 250 17.47 -33.07 15.20
CA PHE A 250 16.60 -33.86 14.33
C PHE A 250 16.53 -33.26 12.91
N SER A 251 16.79 -34.07 11.89
CA SER A 251 16.74 -33.63 10.48
C SER A 251 15.37 -33.08 10.05
N THR A 252 14.29 -33.58 10.66
CA THR A 252 12.92 -33.08 10.45
C THR A 252 12.72 -31.66 10.94
N GLN A 253 13.51 -31.21 11.92
CA GLN A 253 13.54 -29.83 12.42
C GLN A 253 14.46 -28.93 11.58
N GLN A 254 15.58 -29.47 11.08
CA GLN A 254 16.55 -28.72 10.28
C GLN A 254 15.99 -28.25 8.93
N ARG A 255 15.24 -29.12 8.23
CA ARG A 255 14.83 -28.86 6.85
C ARG A 255 14.00 -27.58 6.67
N PRO A 256 12.93 -27.31 7.44
CA PRO A 256 12.19 -26.06 7.32
C PRO A 256 13.03 -24.80 7.59
N ILE A 257 13.99 -24.88 8.53
CA ILE A 257 14.89 -23.77 8.86
C ILE A 257 15.82 -23.46 7.69
N ILE A 258 16.42 -24.50 7.08
CA ILE A 258 17.29 -24.34 5.90
C ILE A 258 16.48 -23.77 4.73
N ASP A 259 15.29 -24.31 4.46
CA ASP A 259 14.40 -23.83 3.40
C ASP A 259 14.07 -22.33 3.60
N GLY A 260 13.70 -21.94 4.81
CA GLY A 260 13.40 -20.54 5.15
C GLY A 260 14.62 -19.62 4.99
N TRP A 261 15.81 -20.09 5.40
CA TRP A 261 17.04 -19.31 5.31
C TRP A 261 17.44 -19.06 3.85
N VAL A 262 17.47 -20.13 3.04
CA VAL A 262 17.80 -20.04 1.62
C VAL A 262 16.78 -19.16 0.89
N GLN A 263 15.47 -19.39 1.11
CA GLN A 263 14.44 -18.58 0.48
C GLN A 263 14.54 -17.09 0.86
N GLY A 264 14.75 -16.78 2.14
CA GLY A 264 14.90 -15.39 2.60
C GLY A 264 16.07 -14.67 1.93
N LYS A 265 17.21 -15.37 1.76
CA LYS A 265 18.39 -14.82 1.07
C LYS A 265 18.17 -14.62 -0.42
N ILE A 266 17.64 -15.63 -1.10
CA ILE A 266 17.43 -15.59 -2.56
C ILE A 266 16.34 -14.57 -2.93
N LEU A 267 15.24 -14.52 -2.17
CA LEU A 267 14.18 -13.54 -2.41
C LEU A 267 14.63 -12.10 -2.16
N GLU A 268 15.55 -11.85 -1.22
CA GLU A 268 16.12 -10.52 -1.04
C GLU A 268 16.97 -10.10 -2.27
N LEU A 269 17.84 -10.99 -2.76
CA LEU A 269 18.63 -10.72 -3.97
C LEU A 269 17.73 -10.52 -5.19
N TYR A 270 16.70 -11.35 -5.33
CA TYR A 270 15.72 -11.22 -6.39
C TYR A 270 14.91 -9.92 -6.29
N ALA A 271 14.58 -9.45 -5.08
CA ALA A 271 13.92 -8.17 -4.86
C ALA A 271 14.80 -7.01 -5.35
N ARG A 272 16.09 -7.01 -4.98
CA ARG A 272 17.05 -5.97 -5.41
C ARG A 272 17.23 -5.95 -6.91
N TRP A 273 17.36 -7.12 -7.54
CA TRP A 273 17.42 -7.25 -9.00
C TRP A 273 16.14 -6.72 -9.65
N THR A 274 14.96 -7.13 -9.14
CA THR A 274 13.67 -6.70 -9.68
C THR A 274 13.50 -5.19 -9.57
N ILE A 275 13.91 -4.57 -8.46
CA ILE A 275 13.88 -3.12 -8.28
C ILE A 275 14.76 -2.41 -9.32
N LYS A 276 15.98 -2.93 -9.57
CA LYS A 276 16.88 -2.39 -10.59
C LYS A 276 16.23 -2.42 -11.98
N GLU A 277 15.66 -3.56 -12.36
CA GLU A 277 14.98 -3.69 -13.66
C GLU A 277 13.70 -2.87 -13.75
N PHE A 278 12.92 -2.79 -12.67
CA PHE A 278 11.70 -1.99 -12.58
C PHE A 278 11.97 -0.50 -12.75
N THR A 279 13.07 -0.01 -12.17
CA THR A 279 13.46 1.41 -12.23
C THR A 279 14.23 1.76 -13.50
N SER A 280 14.73 0.76 -14.24
CA SER A 280 15.47 0.99 -15.48
C SER A 280 14.60 1.64 -16.56
N VAL A 281 15.13 2.72 -17.15
CA VAL A 281 14.48 3.44 -18.26
C VAL A 281 14.39 2.61 -19.54
N THR A 282 15.25 1.59 -19.68
CA THR A 282 15.29 0.70 -20.87
C THR A 282 14.08 -0.23 -20.96
N ASN A 283 13.45 -0.55 -19.83
CA ASN A 283 12.29 -1.42 -19.79
C ASN A 283 11.01 -0.64 -20.08
N SER A 284 10.12 -1.18 -20.92
CA SER A 284 8.83 -0.56 -21.21
C SER A 284 7.88 -0.63 -20.00
N PRO A 285 6.88 0.26 -19.87
CA PRO A 285 5.94 0.23 -18.74
C PRO A 285 5.24 -1.13 -18.52
N PRO A 286 4.79 -1.86 -19.56
CA PRO A 286 4.24 -3.21 -19.39
C PRO A 286 5.23 -4.20 -18.79
N VAL A 287 6.50 -4.16 -19.20
CA VAL A 287 7.56 -5.03 -18.66
C VAL A 287 7.78 -4.75 -17.18
N ARG A 288 7.88 -3.47 -16.80
CA ARG A 288 8.01 -3.07 -15.39
C ARG A 288 6.82 -3.56 -14.55
N HIS A 289 5.61 -3.43 -15.06
CA HIS A 289 4.41 -3.93 -14.38
C HIS A 289 4.41 -5.45 -14.24
N ALA A 290 4.84 -6.18 -15.27
CA ALA A 290 4.98 -7.63 -15.24
C ALA A 290 6.01 -8.07 -14.19
N LEU A 291 7.17 -7.43 -14.13
CA LEU A 291 8.20 -7.68 -13.12
C LEU A 291 7.65 -7.54 -11.70
N ALA A 292 6.91 -6.46 -11.43
CA ALA A 292 6.26 -6.25 -10.13
C ALA A 292 5.30 -7.38 -9.77
N THR A 293 4.49 -7.81 -10.72
CA THR A 293 3.49 -8.86 -10.54
C THR A 293 4.13 -10.23 -10.32
N ILE A 294 5.14 -10.57 -11.12
CA ILE A 294 5.90 -11.83 -10.99
C ILE A 294 6.55 -11.87 -9.62
N PHE A 295 7.27 -10.82 -9.22
CA PHE A 295 7.91 -10.75 -7.91
C PHE A 295 6.91 -10.95 -6.77
N LYS A 296 5.78 -10.24 -6.78
CA LYS A 296 4.71 -10.42 -5.79
C LYS A 296 4.27 -11.87 -5.72
N SER A 297 3.97 -12.48 -6.86
CA SER A 297 3.49 -13.87 -6.91
C SER A 297 4.52 -14.87 -6.35
N THR A 298 5.80 -14.65 -6.66
CA THR A 298 6.92 -15.47 -6.18
C THR A 298 7.09 -15.35 -4.68
N VAL A 299 7.08 -14.13 -4.13
CA VAL A 299 7.21 -13.93 -2.68
C VAL A 299 6.02 -14.51 -1.93
N VAL A 300 4.78 -14.26 -2.39
CA VAL A 300 3.57 -14.82 -1.75
C VAL A 300 3.60 -16.35 -1.70
N ARG A 301 4.08 -17.00 -2.77
CA ARG A 301 4.28 -18.46 -2.79
C ARG A 301 5.40 -18.88 -1.83
N GLY A 302 6.51 -18.16 -1.80
CA GLY A 302 7.64 -18.42 -0.90
C GLY A 302 7.27 -18.28 0.58
N SER A 303 6.43 -17.30 0.94
CA SER A 303 5.99 -17.07 2.32
C SER A 303 5.24 -18.26 2.94
N ARG A 304 4.80 -19.25 2.16
CA ARG A 304 4.24 -20.51 2.68
C ARG A 304 5.22 -21.29 3.56
N VAL A 305 6.54 -21.05 3.44
CA VAL A 305 7.54 -21.64 4.35
C VAL A 305 7.31 -21.23 5.80
N LEU A 306 6.69 -20.07 6.06
CA LEU A 306 6.38 -19.60 7.40
C LEU A 306 5.47 -20.57 8.16
N ASN A 307 4.48 -21.17 7.51
CA ASN A 307 3.60 -22.16 8.16
C ASN A 307 4.42 -23.34 8.70
N LYS A 308 5.35 -23.85 7.89
CA LYS A 308 6.24 -24.93 8.30
C LYS A 308 7.20 -24.52 9.41
N LEU A 309 7.60 -23.25 9.48
CA LEU A 309 8.46 -22.73 10.54
C LEU A 309 7.69 -22.54 11.85
N THR A 310 6.41 -22.20 11.81
CA THR A 310 5.57 -22.04 13.01
C THR A 310 5.28 -23.37 13.71
N GLU A 311 5.26 -24.48 12.97
CA GLU A 311 5.08 -25.83 13.51
C GLU A 311 6.35 -26.41 14.18
N ARG A 312 7.47 -25.68 14.21
CA ARG A 312 8.81 -26.15 14.61
C ARG A 312 9.34 -25.36 15.80
#